data_AF-A0AAE4ZWN5-F1
#
_entry.id   AF-A0AAE4ZWN5-F1
#
_cell.length_a   1.000
_cell.length_b   1.000
_cell.length_c   1.000
_cell.angle_alpha   90.00
_cell.angle_beta   90.00
_cell.angle_gamma   90.00
#
_symmetry.space_group_name_H-M   'P 1'
#
loop_
_entity.id
_entity.type
_entity.pdbx_description
1 polymer ?
#
loop_
_entity_poly.entity_id
_entity_poly.type
_entity_poly.pdbx_seq_one_letter_code
_entity_poly.pdbx_strand_id
1 'polypeptide(L)'
;VLVSERKGSANLFLCGRPNEQNARMVAHLLETTVIPSCERRGIVMSTVAWDDGGWEHLMAEMLAARPPVPDRRLLYTMDVNQTGRAADLEALMAPPQGYEVRTVDADLLASDGIAHIDEVRKEILRQWRSFGDFVKKGFGYCLVGENTITTWCLAEYPAGKEISLGVETVSEYRRQGHATVTAAASLRECVRRGLTPYWDLWASNTGSKKLAERVGLRQKADYPVVYFYHNEIDNMLVNGNAAFRRRKDPETAVRWYNRAFEAARVGSARAGSMLARQDSREWWLKTSSEAYAAAGLAHPWASCFPETSEE
;
A
#
# COMPACT_ATOMS: atom_id res chain seq x y z
N VAL A 1 14.34 -13.40 -8.63
CA VAL A 1 13.49 -12.32 -8.12
C VAL A 1 12.32 -12.14 -9.06
N LEU A 2 11.09 -12.20 -8.55
CA LEU A 2 9.92 -11.77 -9.30
C LEU A 2 9.57 -10.33 -8.88
N VAL A 3 9.27 -9.47 -9.84
CA VAL A 3 8.93 -8.06 -9.61
C VAL A 3 7.50 -7.83 -10.06
N SER A 4 6.66 -7.29 -9.18
CA SER A 4 5.30 -6.86 -9.47
C SER A 4 5.10 -5.46 -8.91
N GLU A 5 4.25 -4.66 -9.53
CA GLU A 5 3.96 -3.30 -9.05
C GLU A 5 2.55 -3.23 -8.48
N ARG A 6 2.41 -2.57 -7.32
CA ARG A 6 1.14 -2.38 -6.64
C ARG A 6 1.09 -1.04 -5.95
N LYS A 7 0.10 -0.20 -6.30
CA LYS A 7 -0.26 1.04 -5.58
C LYS A 7 0.95 1.93 -5.24
N GLY A 8 1.81 2.21 -6.22
CA GLY A 8 2.99 3.08 -6.03
C GLY A 8 4.18 2.42 -5.31
N SER A 9 4.16 1.10 -5.14
CA SER A 9 5.27 0.31 -4.60
C SER A 9 5.65 -0.84 -5.55
N ALA A 10 6.93 -1.20 -5.56
CA ALA A 10 7.41 -2.40 -6.24
C ALA A 10 7.52 -3.57 -5.24
N ASN A 11 6.73 -4.61 -5.44
CA ASN A 11 6.77 -5.85 -4.70
C ASN A 11 7.78 -6.80 -5.33
N LEU A 12 8.74 -7.23 -4.51
CA LEU A 12 9.83 -8.13 -4.87
C LEU A 12 9.60 -9.45 -4.13
N PHE A 13 9.55 -10.55 -4.87
CA PHE A 13 9.49 -11.89 -4.29
C PHE A 13 10.81 -12.61 -4.54
N LEU A 14 11.50 -12.93 -3.45
CA LEU A 14 12.71 -13.75 -3.48
C LEU A 14 12.31 -15.22 -3.37
N CYS A 15 12.79 -16.01 -4.33
CA CYS A 15 12.55 -17.44 -4.38
C CYS A 15 13.85 -18.14 -4.76
N GLY A 16 13.95 -19.42 -4.42
CA GLY A 16 15.11 -20.25 -4.74
C GLY A 16 16.19 -20.17 -3.66
N ARG A 17 17.40 -20.64 -3.98
CA ARG A 17 18.44 -20.92 -2.96
C ARG A 17 19.08 -19.64 -2.40
N PRO A 18 18.95 -19.35 -1.10
CA PRO A 18 19.69 -18.26 -0.48
C PRO A 18 21.16 -18.66 -0.28
N ASN A 19 22.03 -17.74 -0.66
CA ASN A 19 23.46 -17.74 -0.34
C ASN A 19 23.98 -16.32 -0.61
N GLU A 20 25.15 -15.99 -0.09
CA GLU A 20 25.71 -14.64 -0.20
C GLU A 20 25.95 -14.20 -1.65
N GLN A 21 26.36 -15.12 -2.53
CA GLN A 21 26.55 -14.80 -3.95
C GLN A 21 25.23 -14.34 -4.58
N ASN A 22 24.15 -15.07 -4.34
CA ASN A 22 22.83 -14.72 -4.83
C ASN A 22 22.32 -13.42 -4.19
N ALA A 23 22.55 -13.20 -2.89
CA ALA A 23 22.21 -11.95 -2.22
C ALA A 23 22.93 -10.75 -2.84
N ARG A 24 24.24 -10.85 -3.13
CA ARG A 24 25.00 -9.81 -3.82
C ARG A 24 24.49 -9.55 -5.24
N MET A 25 24.12 -10.60 -5.97
CA MET A 25 23.51 -10.46 -7.30
C MET A 25 22.16 -9.74 -7.24
N VAL A 26 21.32 -10.04 -6.25
CA VAL A 26 20.05 -9.35 -6.05
C VAL A 26 20.28 -7.89 -5.66
N ALA A 27 21.18 -7.61 -4.72
CA ALA A 27 21.55 -6.25 -4.35
C ALA A 27 22.00 -5.44 -5.57
N HIS A 28 22.89 -6.00 -6.40
CA HIS A 28 23.33 -5.35 -7.63
C HIS A 28 22.16 -5.06 -8.58
N LEU A 29 21.29 -6.05 -8.82
CA LEU A 29 20.10 -5.87 -9.66
C LEU A 29 19.16 -4.76 -9.15
N LEU A 30 19.03 -4.64 -7.82
CA LEU A 30 18.22 -3.58 -7.21
C LEU A 30 18.79 -2.21 -7.55
N GLU A 31 20.08 -2.00 -7.34
CA GLU A 31 20.76 -0.72 -7.60
C GLU A 31 20.81 -0.35 -9.08
N THR A 32 21.13 -1.31 -9.95
CA THR A 32 21.41 -1.00 -11.36
C THR A 32 20.18 -1.02 -12.25
N THR A 33 19.08 -1.61 -11.80
CA THR A 33 17.93 -1.88 -12.68
C THR A 33 16.60 -1.57 -12.02
N VAL A 34 16.29 -2.21 -10.89
CA VAL A 34 14.93 -2.12 -10.30
C VAL A 34 14.66 -0.73 -9.78
N ILE A 35 15.53 -0.19 -8.92
CA ILE A 35 15.33 1.12 -8.28
C ILE A 35 15.31 2.24 -9.35
N PRO A 36 16.29 2.35 -10.26
CA PRO A 36 16.24 3.37 -11.31
C PRO A 36 14.99 3.29 -12.19
N SER A 37 14.49 2.07 -12.45
CA SER A 37 13.24 1.88 -13.21
C SER A 37 12.01 2.33 -12.42
N CYS A 38 11.98 2.09 -11.10
CA CYS A 38 10.91 2.52 -10.22
C CYS A 38 10.86 4.05 -10.14
N GLU A 39 12.01 4.70 -9.93
CA GLU A 39 12.12 6.16 -9.80
C GLU A 39 11.63 6.89 -11.05
N ARG A 40 12.00 6.42 -12.26
CA ARG A 40 11.49 6.97 -13.53
C ARG A 40 9.97 6.92 -13.67
N ARG A 41 9.31 6.06 -12.90
CA ARG A 41 7.87 5.84 -12.91
C ARG A 41 7.16 6.40 -11.68
N GLY A 42 7.90 7.11 -10.81
CA GLY A 42 7.37 7.67 -9.57
C GLY A 42 7.05 6.63 -8.49
N ILE A 43 7.61 5.42 -8.59
CA ILE A 43 7.52 4.40 -7.54
C ILE A 43 8.66 4.67 -6.56
N VAL A 44 8.34 4.98 -5.32
CA VAL A 44 9.31 5.51 -4.32
C VAL A 44 9.81 4.47 -3.33
N MET A 45 9.19 3.29 -3.31
CA MET A 45 9.50 2.25 -2.34
C MET A 45 9.32 0.84 -2.90
N SER A 46 10.02 -0.09 -2.26
CA SER A 46 9.88 -1.53 -2.52
C SER A 46 9.50 -2.28 -1.27
N THR A 47 8.67 -3.31 -1.44
CA THR A 47 8.41 -4.34 -0.43
C THR A 47 9.08 -5.63 -0.90
N VAL A 48 9.77 -6.33 0.00
CA VAL A 48 10.41 -7.61 -0.26
C VAL A 48 9.70 -8.67 0.58
N ALA A 49 9.21 -9.69 -0.09
CA ALA A 49 8.74 -10.94 0.49
C ALA A 49 9.65 -12.08 0.01
N TRP A 50 9.69 -13.17 0.76
CA TRP A 50 10.53 -14.33 0.46
C TRP A 50 9.80 -15.63 0.77
N ASP A 51 10.25 -16.72 0.15
CA ASP A 51 9.86 -18.08 0.54
C ASP A 51 10.59 -18.51 1.83
N ASP A 52 10.15 -19.59 2.46
CA ASP A 52 10.76 -20.13 3.70
C ASP A 52 12.20 -20.68 3.50
N GLY A 53 12.89 -20.30 2.42
CA GLY A 53 14.20 -20.80 2.03
C GLY A 53 15.38 -20.28 2.87
N GLY A 54 15.20 -19.27 3.72
CA GLY A 54 16.28 -18.68 4.55
C GLY A 54 16.82 -17.33 4.09
N TRP A 55 16.13 -16.66 3.15
CA TRP A 55 16.48 -15.32 2.65
C TRP A 55 16.51 -14.24 3.75
N GLU A 56 15.75 -14.42 4.82
CA GLU A 56 15.67 -13.48 5.95
C GLU A 56 17.05 -13.15 6.54
N HIS A 57 17.93 -14.14 6.70
CA HIS A 57 19.27 -13.94 7.26
C HIS A 57 20.19 -13.10 6.35
N LEU A 58 19.88 -13.02 5.06
CA LEU A 58 20.66 -12.26 4.07
C LEU A 58 20.11 -10.86 3.82
N MET A 59 18.94 -10.51 4.38
CA MET A 59 18.27 -9.23 4.12
C MET A 59 19.12 -8.03 4.52
N ALA A 60 19.76 -8.09 5.69
CA ALA A 60 20.57 -7.00 6.21
C ALA A 60 21.80 -6.72 5.35
N GLU A 61 22.45 -7.76 4.82
CA GLU A 61 23.58 -7.62 3.89
C GLU A 61 23.10 -7.12 2.52
N MET A 62 22.08 -7.78 1.95
CA MET A 62 21.55 -7.46 0.62
C MET A 62 21.03 -6.02 0.52
N LEU A 63 20.46 -5.48 1.60
CA LEU A 63 19.88 -4.15 1.66
C LEU A 63 20.70 -3.20 2.53
N ALA A 64 22.01 -3.46 2.72
CA ALA A 64 22.86 -2.65 3.60
C ALA A 64 22.89 -1.16 3.21
N ALA A 65 22.82 -0.85 1.91
CA ALA A 65 22.75 0.54 1.41
C ALA A 65 21.43 1.23 1.78
N ARG A 66 20.34 0.48 1.89
CA ARG A 66 19.01 0.99 2.28
C ARG A 66 18.38 0.05 3.32
N PRO A 67 18.82 0.16 4.59
CA PRO A 67 18.36 -0.72 5.64
C PRO A 67 16.84 -0.76 5.70
N PRO A 68 16.23 -1.95 5.61
CA PRO A 68 14.80 -2.04 5.42
C PRO A 68 14.07 -2.04 6.76
N VAL A 69 12.78 -1.70 6.74
CA VAL A 69 11.88 -1.78 7.89
C VAL A 69 11.11 -3.10 7.84
N PRO A 70 11.22 -3.95 8.88
CA PRO A 70 10.39 -5.14 8.99
C PRO A 70 8.90 -4.80 9.19
N ASP A 71 8.02 -5.59 8.58
CA ASP A 71 6.58 -5.52 8.77
C ASP A 71 5.95 -6.90 8.50
N ARG A 72 4.63 -6.98 8.51
CA ARG A 72 3.87 -8.21 8.24
C ARG A 72 2.70 -7.96 7.31
N ARG A 73 2.38 -8.97 6.52
CA ARG A 73 1.23 -8.99 5.62
C ARG A 73 0.31 -10.14 6.03
N LEU A 74 -0.99 -9.88 6.01
CA LEU A 74 -2.04 -10.86 6.28
C LEU A 74 -2.73 -11.20 4.97
N LEU A 75 -2.88 -12.49 4.70
CA LEU A 75 -3.63 -13.00 3.56
C LEU A 75 -4.96 -13.55 4.05
N TYR A 76 -6.06 -13.02 3.54
CA TYR A 76 -7.42 -13.48 3.79
C TYR A 76 -8.02 -14.12 2.53
N THR A 77 -8.90 -15.10 2.70
CA THR A 77 -9.64 -15.75 1.59
C THR A 77 -11.01 -16.23 2.05
N MET A 78 -11.83 -16.76 1.14
CA MET A 78 -13.06 -17.48 1.49
C MET A 78 -13.24 -18.72 0.62
N ASP A 79 -13.94 -19.70 1.17
CA ASP A 79 -14.56 -20.75 0.36
C ASP A 79 -15.86 -20.22 -0.25
N VAL A 80 -15.87 -20.09 -1.57
CA VAL A 80 -17.01 -19.59 -2.34
C VAL A 80 -18.12 -20.62 -2.54
N ASN A 81 -17.84 -21.91 -2.30
CA ASN A 81 -18.82 -22.98 -2.44
C ASN A 81 -19.58 -23.26 -1.13
N GLN A 82 -19.23 -22.57 -0.04
CA GLN A 82 -19.90 -22.75 1.25
C GLN A 82 -21.38 -22.38 1.14
N THR A 83 -22.26 -23.28 1.56
CA THR A 83 -23.71 -23.06 1.61
C THR A 83 -24.05 -21.82 2.45
N GLY A 84 -25.01 -21.01 1.98
CA GLY A 84 -25.44 -19.77 2.65
C GLY A 84 -24.58 -18.55 2.31
N ARG A 85 -23.38 -18.73 1.75
CA ARG A 85 -22.44 -17.62 1.50
C ARG A 85 -23.00 -16.51 0.62
N ALA A 86 -23.72 -16.87 -0.43
CA ALA A 86 -24.35 -15.92 -1.32
C ALA A 86 -25.36 -15.03 -0.58
N ALA A 87 -26.21 -15.63 0.27
CA ALA A 87 -27.22 -14.93 1.04
C ALA A 87 -26.59 -14.02 2.12
N ASP A 88 -25.54 -14.49 2.80
CA ASP A 88 -24.80 -13.68 3.78
C ASP A 88 -24.22 -12.42 3.14
N LEU A 89 -23.68 -12.53 1.92
CA LEU A 89 -23.14 -11.38 1.18
C LEU A 89 -24.26 -10.46 0.68
N GLU A 90 -25.35 -11.01 0.16
CA GLU A 90 -26.52 -10.23 -0.27
C GLU A 90 -27.11 -9.39 0.88
N ALA A 91 -27.16 -9.92 2.09
CA ALA A 91 -27.63 -9.19 3.28
C ALA A 91 -26.74 -7.97 3.62
N LEU A 92 -25.46 -7.98 3.21
CA LEU A 92 -24.51 -6.88 3.43
C LEU A 92 -24.51 -5.85 2.29
N MET A 93 -25.21 -6.12 1.18
CA MET A 93 -25.22 -5.28 -0.02
C MET A 93 -26.26 -4.17 0.02
N ALA A 94 -27.09 -4.09 1.06
CA ALA A 94 -28.08 -3.01 1.21
C ALA A 94 -27.34 -1.66 1.38
N PRO A 95 -27.44 -0.74 0.41
CA PRO A 95 -26.79 0.55 0.51
C PRO A 95 -27.51 1.45 1.53
N PRO A 96 -26.81 2.42 2.15
CA PRO A 96 -27.47 3.48 2.91
C PRO A 96 -28.46 4.25 2.03
N GLN A 97 -29.47 4.87 2.63
CA GLN A 97 -30.44 5.68 1.89
C GLN A 97 -29.74 6.79 1.07
N GLY A 98 -30.18 6.96 -0.18
CA GLY A 98 -29.58 7.93 -1.11
C GLY A 98 -28.34 7.44 -1.85
N TYR A 99 -27.91 6.20 -1.59
CA TYR A 99 -26.80 5.56 -2.29
C TYR A 99 -27.27 4.36 -3.10
N GLU A 100 -26.55 4.08 -4.18
CA GLU A 100 -26.74 2.92 -5.03
C GLU A 100 -25.41 2.21 -5.31
N VAL A 101 -25.48 0.89 -5.46
CA VAL A 101 -24.35 0.08 -5.92
C VAL A 101 -24.38 0.05 -7.44
N ARG A 102 -23.31 0.54 -8.07
CA ARG A 102 -23.14 0.49 -9.53
C ARG A 102 -22.00 -0.44 -9.91
N THR A 103 -22.22 -1.25 -10.95
CA THR A 103 -21.14 -2.00 -11.60
C THR A 103 -20.18 -1.03 -12.28
N VAL A 104 -18.89 -1.33 -12.23
CA VAL A 104 -17.88 -0.59 -12.99
C VAL A 104 -17.78 -1.19 -14.40
N ASP A 105 -18.65 -0.73 -15.29
CA ASP A 105 -18.73 -1.13 -16.69
C ASP A 105 -18.23 -0.02 -17.63
N ALA A 106 -18.31 -0.27 -18.94
CA ALA A 106 -17.88 0.70 -19.95
C ALA A 106 -18.64 2.03 -19.85
N ASP A 107 -19.92 1.99 -19.50
CA ASP A 107 -20.77 3.19 -19.41
C ASP A 107 -20.40 4.04 -18.20
N LEU A 108 -20.19 3.43 -17.03
CA LEU A 108 -19.68 4.15 -15.86
C LEU A 108 -18.29 4.75 -16.16
N LEU A 109 -17.42 4.00 -16.81
CA LEU A 109 -16.07 4.46 -17.14
C LEU A 109 -16.05 5.55 -18.22
N ALA A 110 -17.06 5.63 -19.07
CA ALA A 110 -17.23 6.71 -20.06
C ALA A 110 -18.00 7.92 -19.50
N SER A 111 -18.58 7.82 -18.30
CA SER A 111 -19.37 8.90 -17.70
C SER A 111 -18.50 10.08 -17.31
N ASP A 112 -18.93 11.28 -17.67
CA ASP A 112 -18.40 12.54 -17.15
C ASP A 112 -19.40 13.14 -16.16
N GLY A 113 -18.91 13.92 -15.19
CA GLY A 113 -19.76 14.57 -14.18
C GLY A 113 -20.10 13.74 -12.94
N ILE A 114 -19.45 12.58 -12.75
CA ILE A 114 -19.47 11.84 -11.47
C ILE A 114 -18.19 12.16 -10.71
N ALA A 115 -18.31 12.73 -9.51
CA ALA A 115 -17.15 12.99 -8.66
C ALA A 115 -16.42 11.68 -8.29
N HIS A 116 -15.10 11.76 -8.28
CA HIS A 116 -14.15 10.66 -8.04
C HIS A 116 -14.06 9.55 -9.12
N ILE A 117 -14.68 9.73 -10.30
CA ILE A 117 -14.56 8.74 -11.38
C ILE A 117 -13.12 8.59 -11.89
N ASP A 118 -12.34 9.67 -11.90
CA ASP A 118 -10.96 9.64 -12.37
C ASP A 118 -10.04 8.84 -11.45
N GLU A 119 -10.33 8.78 -10.15
CA GLU A 119 -9.62 7.96 -9.18
C GLU A 119 -9.89 6.47 -9.43
N VAL A 120 -11.13 6.10 -9.74
CA VAL A 120 -11.49 4.73 -10.16
C VAL A 120 -10.77 4.36 -11.46
N ARG A 121 -10.80 5.26 -12.46
CA ARG A 121 -10.10 5.08 -13.73
C ARG A 121 -8.58 4.89 -13.53
N LYS A 122 -7.95 5.74 -12.71
CA LYS A 122 -6.53 5.63 -12.36
C LYS A 122 -6.23 4.31 -11.66
N GLU A 123 -7.10 3.87 -10.75
CA GLU A 123 -6.88 2.61 -10.05
C GLU A 123 -6.98 1.39 -10.97
N ILE A 124 -7.91 1.39 -11.93
CA ILE A 124 -7.98 0.34 -12.96
C ILE A 124 -6.69 0.31 -13.78
N LEU A 125 -6.23 1.47 -14.28
CA LEU A 125 -5.03 1.54 -15.14
C LEU A 125 -3.72 1.18 -14.41
N ARG A 126 -3.71 1.15 -13.07
CA ARG A 126 -2.58 0.64 -12.30
C ARG A 126 -2.47 -0.88 -12.33
N GLN A 127 -3.58 -1.58 -12.58
CA GLN A 127 -3.71 -3.04 -12.44
C GLN A 127 -4.04 -3.76 -13.74
N TRP A 128 -4.62 -3.04 -14.68
CA TRP A 128 -5.10 -3.54 -15.96
C TRP A 128 -4.45 -2.75 -17.10
N ARG A 129 -4.19 -3.43 -18.21
CA ARG A 129 -3.56 -2.81 -19.39
C ARG A 129 -4.42 -1.73 -20.04
N SER A 130 -5.74 -1.86 -19.91
CA SER A 130 -6.73 -0.90 -20.43
C SER A 130 -8.07 -1.08 -19.72
N PHE A 131 -8.96 -0.09 -19.86
CA PHE A 131 -10.36 -0.22 -19.41
C PHE A 131 -11.08 -1.38 -20.11
N GLY A 132 -10.83 -1.60 -21.41
CA GLY A 132 -11.42 -2.71 -22.14
C GLY A 132 -11.01 -4.08 -21.60
N ASP A 133 -9.74 -4.24 -21.18
CA ASP A 133 -9.29 -5.47 -20.52
C ASP A 133 -9.98 -5.68 -19.17
N PHE A 134 -10.16 -4.62 -18.38
CA PHE A 134 -10.89 -4.67 -17.11
C PHE A 134 -12.36 -5.05 -17.31
N VAL A 135 -13.08 -4.38 -18.22
CA VAL A 135 -14.50 -4.66 -18.49
C VAL A 135 -14.70 -6.10 -18.99
N LYS A 136 -13.76 -6.60 -19.82
CA LYS A 136 -13.86 -7.94 -20.41
C LYS A 136 -13.55 -9.07 -19.42
N LYS A 137 -12.54 -8.89 -18.56
CA LYS A 137 -11.96 -9.98 -17.75
C LYS A 137 -12.13 -9.78 -16.24
N GLY A 138 -12.21 -8.52 -15.82
CA GLY A 138 -12.39 -8.13 -14.43
C GLY A 138 -13.84 -7.97 -14.04
N PHE A 139 -14.02 -7.26 -12.93
CA PHE A 139 -15.29 -6.77 -12.39
C PHE A 139 -14.97 -5.78 -11.26
N GLY A 140 -15.96 -4.99 -10.89
CA GLY A 140 -15.86 -4.09 -9.76
C GLY A 140 -17.18 -3.39 -9.51
N TYR A 141 -17.31 -2.82 -8.32
CA TYR A 141 -18.52 -2.13 -7.88
C TYR A 141 -18.16 -0.85 -7.16
N CYS A 142 -18.90 0.21 -7.47
CA CYS A 142 -18.84 1.49 -6.78
C CYS A 142 -20.10 1.70 -5.94
N LEU A 143 -19.98 2.46 -4.85
CA LEU A 143 -21.13 3.05 -4.16
C LEU A 143 -21.23 4.52 -4.55
N VAL A 144 -22.36 4.90 -5.14
CA VAL A 144 -22.61 6.23 -5.69
C VAL A 144 -23.77 6.89 -4.96
N GLY A 145 -23.62 8.15 -4.56
CA GLY A 145 -24.70 8.98 -4.02
C GLY A 145 -24.50 10.42 -4.47
N GLU A 146 -25.57 11.11 -4.88
CA GLU A 146 -25.53 12.49 -5.37
C GLU A 146 -24.42 12.73 -6.42
N ASN A 147 -24.34 11.86 -7.43
CA ASN A 147 -23.28 11.87 -8.47
C ASN A 147 -21.85 11.82 -7.93
N THR A 148 -21.63 11.24 -6.76
CA THR A 148 -20.30 11.10 -6.14
C THR A 148 -20.01 9.64 -5.84
N ILE A 149 -18.89 9.13 -6.37
CA ILE A 149 -18.37 7.81 -6.00
C ILE A 149 -17.69 7.94 -4.64
N THR A 150 -18.25 7.27 -3.63
CA THR A 150 -17.72 7.33 -2.26
C THR A 150 -16.75 6.20 -1.95
N THR A 151 -16.90 5.08 -2.63
CA THR A 151 -16.13 3.85 -2.41
C THR A 151 -16.16 3.02 -3.68
N TRP A 152 -15.06 2.33 -3.97
CA TRP A 152 -15.00 1.30 -5.01
C TRP A 152 -14.31 0.05 -4.48
N CYS A 153 -14.74 -1.10 -4.98
CA CYS A 153 -14.08 -2.37 -4.83
C CYS A 153 -13.82 -2.96 -6.23
N LEU A 154 -12.56 -3.21 -6.56
CA LEU A 154 -12.13 -3.64 -7.90
C LEU A 154 -11.43 -4.99 -7.82
N ALA A 155 -11.67 -5.82 -8.83
CA ALA A 155 -10.86 -7.01 -9.09
C ALA A 155 -9.45 -6.59 -9.55
N GLU A 156 -8.43 -7.11 -8.89
CA GLU A 156 -7.01 -6.87 -9.15
C GLU A 156 -6.31 -8.22 -9.42
N TYR A 157 -5.28 -8.21 -10.27
CA TYR A 157 -4.36 -9.35 -10.48
C TYR A 157 -5.03 -10.72 -10.69
N PRO A 158 -5.85 -10.90 -11.74
CA PRO A 158 -6.43 -12.21 -12.04
C PRO A 158 -5.36 -13.28 -12.30
N ALA A 159 -5.43 -14.40 -11.59
CA ALA A 159 -4.52 -15.54 -11.73
C ALA A 159 -5.31 -16.86 -11.74
N GLY A 160 -5.70 -17.33 -12.92
CA GLY A 160 -6.53 -18.53 -13.04
C GLY A 160 -7.91 -18.33 -12.40
N LYS A 161 -8.22 -19.08 -11.34
CA LYS A 161 -9.43 -18.90 -10.53
C LYS A 161 -9.24 -17.95 -9.35
N GLU A 162 -8.02 -17.54 -9.05
CA GLU A 162 -7.72 -16.63 -7.94
C GLU A 162 -7.82 -15.17 -8.38
N ILE A 163 -8.38 -14.33 -7.52
CA ILE A 163 -8.55 -12.90 -7.79
C ILE A 163 -8.30 -12.06 -6.53
N SER A 164 -7.47 -11.03 -6.63
CA SER A 164 -7.33 -10.04 -5.54
C SER A 164 -8.50 -9.08 -5.58
N LEU A 165 -8.95 -8.61 -4.43
CA LEU A 165 -9.88 -7.48 -4.34
C LEU A 165 -9.20 -6.30 -3.65
N GLY A 166 -9.37 -5.11 -4.24
CA GLY A 166 -8.93 -3.85 -3.67
C GLY A 166 -10.10 -2.94 -3.37
N VAL A 167 -10.20 -2.47 -2.13
CA VAL A 167 -11.22 -1.48 -1.70
C VAL A 167 -10.55 -0.18 -1.34
N GLU A 168 -11.15 0.92 -1.78
CA GLU A 168 -10.80 2.27 -1.32
C GLU A 168 -12.09 3.04 -1.02
N THR A 169 -12.07 3.81 0.08
CA THR A 169 -13.16 4.68 0.50
C THR A 169 -12.60 6.08 0.68
N VAL A 170 -13.21 7.04 -0.02
CA VAL A 170 -12.93 8.48 0.11
C VAL A 170 -13.05 8.88 1.59
N SER A 171 -12.10 9.68 2.08
CA SER A 171 -11.86 9.92 3.51
C SER A 171 -13.11 10.32 4.30
N GLU A 172 -13.91 11.18 3.70
CA GLU A 172 -15.14 11.80 4.20
C GLU A 172 -16.25 10.77 4.42
N TYR A 173 -16.21 9.66 3.67
CA TYR A 173 -17.21 8.60 3.69
C TYR A 173 -16.76 7.35 4.47
N ARG A 174 -15.58 7.41 5.12
CA ARG A 174 -15.08 6.28 5.93
C ARG A 174 -15.95 6.07 7.17
N ARG A 175 -16.01 4.82 7.64
CA ARG A 175 -16.78 4.37 8.83
C ARG A 175 -18.30 4.49 8.70
N GLN A 176 -18.83 4.68 7.49
CA GLN A 176 -20.27 4.72 7.21
C GLN A 176 -20.82 3.42 6.58
N GLY A 177 -20.00 2.36 6.53
CA GLY A 177 -20.40 1.05 5.97
C GLY A 177 -20.23 0.91 4.46
N HIS A 178 -19.84 1.96 3.74
CA HIS A 178 -19.74 1.95 2.26
C HIS A 178 -18.79 0.88 1.72
N ALA A 179 -17.64 0.70 2.39
CA ALA A 179 -16.67 -0.36 2.11
C ALA A 179 -17.26 -1.77 2.25
N THR A 180 -18.17 -1.99 3.21
CA THR A 180 -18.82 -3.30 3.39
C THR A 180 -19.70 -3.63 2.20
N VAL A 181 -20.50 -2.66 1.75
CA VAL A 181 -21.46 -2.84 0.65
C VAL A 181 -20.74 -3.21 -0.66
N THR A 182 -19.73 -2.43 -1.05
CA THR A 182 -18.98 -2.67 -2.29
C THR A 182 -18.12 -3.93 -2.24
N ALA A 183 -17.51 -4.23 -1.09
CA ALA A 183 -16.76 -5.47 -0.88
C ALA A 183 -17.69 -6.69 -0.96
N ALA A 184 -18.87 -6.63 -0.32
CA ALA A 184 -19.87 -7.69 -0.37
C ALA A 184 -20.36 -7.94 -1.80
N ALA A 185 -20.67 -6.88 -2.56
CA ALA A 185 -21.04 -6.98 -3.97
C ALA A 185 -19.95 -7.66 -4.81
N SER A 186 -18.68 -7.31 -4.59
CA SER A 186 -17.55 -7.90 -5.30
C SER A 186 -17.33 -9.36 -4.94
N LEU A 187 -17.43 -9.72 -3.67
CA LEU A 187 -17.32 -11.11 -3.22
C LEU A 187 -18.52 -11.94 -3.70
N ARG A 188 -19.71 -11.35 -3.81
CA ARG A 188 -20.89 -12.01 -4.37
C ARG A 188 -20.67 -12.37 -5.83
N GLU A 189 -19.96 -11.52 -6.56
CA GLU A 189 -19.54 -11.80 -7.93
C GLU A 189 -18.50 -12.93 -8.00
N CYS A 190 -17.56 -12.99 -7.05
CA CYS A 190 -16.67 -14.15 -6.91
C CYS A 190 -17.45 -15.45 -6.71
N VAL A 191 -18.44 -15.46 -5.82
CA VAL A 191 -19.32 -16.64 -5.60
C VAL A 191 -20.06 -17.01 -6.88
N ARG A 192 -20.66 -16.03 -7.57
CA ARG A 192 -21.39 -16.26 -8.82
C ARG A 192 -20.51 -16.85 -9.92
N ARG A 193 -19.26 -16.40 -10.03
CA ARG A 193 -18.29 -16.85 -11.04
C ARG A 193 -17.46 -18.06 -10.60
N GLY A 194 -17.58 -18.53 -9.36
CA GLY A 194 -16.73 -19.59 -8.80
C GLY A 194 -15.24 -19.21 -8.73
N LEU A 195 -14.94 -17.93 -8.50
CA LEU A 195 -13.58 -17.41 -8.32
C LEU A 195 -13.20 -17.43 -6.84
N THR A 196 -11.96 -17.79 -6.53
CA THR A 196 -11.42 -17.76 -5.17
C THR A 196 -10.84 -16.37 -4.88
N PRO A 197 -11.49 -15.53 -4.06
CA PRO A 197 -10.94 -14.24 -3.73
C PRO A 197 -9.79 -14.38 -2.74
N TYR A 198 -8.78 -13.53 -2.89
CA TYR A 198 -7.80 -13.30 -1.86
C TYR A 198 -7.69 -11.81 -1.54
N TRP A 199 -7.31 -11.51 -0.31
CA TRP A 199 -7.23 -10.16 0.21
C TRP A 199 -5.95 -10.02 1.02
N ASP A 200 -4.98 -9.33 0.43
CA ASP A 200 -3.63 -9.21 0.97
C ASP A 200 -3.37 -7.78 1.45
N LEU A 201 -3.21 -7.64 2.77
CA LEU A 201 -3.19 -6.36 3.49
C LEU A 201 -2.04 -6.28 4.50
N TRP A 202 -1.59 -5.07 4.81
CA TRP A 202 -0.63 -4.83 5.90
C TRP A 202 -1.25 -5.18 7.25
N ALA A 203 -0.53 -5.87 8.13
CA ALA A 203 -1.03 -6.26 9.45
C ALA A 203 -1.43 -5.05 10.33
N SER A 204 -0.80 -3.89 10.10
CA SER A 204 -1.13 -2.62 10.73
C SER A 204 -2.42 -1.96 10.21
N ASN A 205 -2.97 -2.43 9.09
CA ASN A 205 -4.21 -1.89 8.52
C ASN A 205 -5.45 -2.51 9.19
N THR A 206 -5.73 -2.05 10.42
CA THR A 206 -6.88 -2.47 11.21
C THR A 206 -8.22 -2.27 10.48
N GLY A 207 -8.34 -1.24 9.65
CA GLY A 207 -9.54 -0.97 8.87
C GLY A 207 -9.83 -2.06 7.85
N SER A 208 -8.82 -2.43 7.04
CA SER A 208 -8.94 -3.51 6.07
C SER A 208 -9.13 -4.87 6.74
N LYS A 209 -8.49 -5.11 7.89
CA LYS A 209 -8.68 -6.35 8.67
C LYS A 209 -10.14 -6.52 9.10
N LYS A 210 -10.70 -5.50 9.76
CA LYS A 210 -12.10 -5.50 10.22
C LYS A 210 -13.07 -5.66 9.05
N LEU A 211 -12.79 -5.02 7.92
CA LEU A 211 -13.61 -5.16 6.71
C LEU A 211 -13.57 -6.60 6.20
N ALA A 212 -12.39 -7.20 6.05
CA ALA A 212 -12.24 -8.56 5.54
C ALA A 212 -13.02 -9.57 6.40
N GLU A 213 -12.89 -9.48 7.72
CA GLU A 213 -13.63 -10.33 8.67
C GLU A 213 -15.14 -10.08 8.59
N ARG A 214 -15.58 -8.82 8.46
CA ARG A 214 -17.00 -8.46 8.36
C ARG A 214 -17.68 -9.04 7.12
N VAL A 215 -16.98 -9.15 5.99
CA VAL A 215 -17.51 -9.75 4.76
C VAL A 215 -17.26 -11.27 4.70
N GLY A 216 -16.86 -11.87 5.83
CA GLY A 216 -16.75 -13.32 6.00
C GLY A 216 -15.47 -13.94 5.44
N LEU A 217 -14.47 -13.14 5.05
CA LEU A 217 -13.15 -13.69 4.73
C LEU A 217 -12.49 -14.19 6.01
N ARG A 218 -11.64 -15.21 5.88
CA ARG A 218 -10.85 -15.78 6.97
C ARG A 218 -9.37 -15.66 6.67
N GLN A 219 -8.58 -15.38 7.70
CA GLN A 219 -7.13 -15.32 7.58
C GLN A 219 -6.59 -16.71 7.20
N LYS A 220 -5.84 -16.77 6.09
CA LYS A 220 -5.16 -17.95 5.57
C LYS A 220 -3.68 -17.96 5.91
N ALA A 221 -3.04 -16.80 5.91
CA ALA A 221 -1.62 -16.67 6.22
C ALA A 221 -1.28 -15.34 6.88
N ASP A 222 -0.16 -15.33 7.58
CA ASP A 222 0.49 -14.16 8.17
C ASP A 222 2.00 -14.34 7.97
N TYR A 223 2.59 -13.48 7.14
CA TYR A 223 3.95 -13.67 6.65
C TYR A 223 4.79 -12.39 6.79
N PRO A 224 6.09 -12.54 7.08
CA PRO A 224 6.99 -11.40 7.22
C PRO A 224 7.27 -10.79 5.85
N VAL A 225 7.45 -9.48 5.87
CA VAL A 225 7.99 -8.72 4.75
C VAL A 225 8.95 -7.66 5.28
N VAL A 226 9.77 -7.12 4.41
CA VAL A 226 10.48 -5.87 4.69
C VAL A 226 10.15 -4.84 3.63
N TYR A 227 10.23 -3.56 3.95
CA TYR A 227 10.12 -2.51 2.94
C TYR A 227 11.20 -1.46 3.12
N PHE A 228 11.58 -0.82 2.02
CA PHE A 228 12.57 0.27 2.03
C PHE A 228 12.18 1.33 0.99
N TYR A 229 12.52 2.58 1.29
CA TYR A 229 12.37 3.68 0.35
C TYR A 229 13.61 3.78 -0.52
N HIS A 230 13.44 4.13 -1.79
CA HIS A 230 14.51 4.23 -2.77
C HIS A 230 15.41 5.44 -2.53
N ASN A 231 14.82 6.57 -2.16
CA ASN A 231 15.56 7.74 -1.70
C ASN A 231 16.14 7.47 -0.30
N GLU A 232 17.45 7.68 -0.13
CA GLU A 232 18.15 7.35 1.11
C GLU A 232 17.68 8.20 2.31
N ILE A 233 17.44 9.50 2.11
CA ILE A 233 16.94 10.41 3.16
C ILE A 233 15.57 9.91 3.61
N ASP A 234 14.69 9.60 2.67
CA ASP A 234 13.35 9.09 2.96
C ASP A 234 13.39 7.75 3.68
N ASN A 235 14.32 6.87 3.29
CA ASN A 235 14.51 5.60 3.97
C ASN A 235 14.96 5.78 5.43
N MET A 236 15.83 6.75 5.69
CA MET A 236 16.25 7.11 7.05
C MET A 236 15.10 7.70 7.87
N LEU A 237 14.33 8.64 7.30
CA LEU A 237 13.14 9.22 7.95
C LEU A 237 12.15 8.14 8.37
N VAL A 238 11.85 7.21 7.47
CA VAL A 238 10.89 6.12 7.69
C VAL A 238 11.41 5.12 8.72
N ASN A 239 12.70 4.80 8.71
CA ASN A 239 13.32 4.00 9.77
C ASN A 239 13.22 4.68 11.14
N GLY A 240 13.42 6.01 11.20
CA GLY A 240 13.23 6.81 12.41
C GLY A 240 11.79 6.75 12.91
N ASN A 241 10.81 6.92 12.02
CA ASN A 241 9.39 6.83 12.37
C ASN A 241 8.99 5.43 12.84
N ALA A 242 9.50 4.39 12.19
CA ALA A 242 9.27 3.01 12.61
C ALA A 242 9.84 2.73 14.01
N ALA A 243 11.06 3.20 14.30
CA ALA A 243 11.65 3.10 15.63
C ALA A 243 10.77 3.79 16.68
N PHE A 244 10.34 5.03 16.41
CA PHE A 244 9.56 5.80 17.36
C PHE A 244 8.14 5.25 17.55
N ARG A 245 7.38 5.12 16.46
CA ARG A 245 5.93 4.82 16.53
C ARG A 245 5.65 3.36 16.82
N ARG A 246 6.43 2.45 16.25
CA ARG A 246 6.19 0.99 16.33
C ARG A 246 6.99 0.35 17.45
N ARG A 247 8.31 0.62 17.52
CA ARG A 247 9.20 0.01 18.51
C ARG A 247 9.26 0.76 19.85
N LYS A 248 8.71 1.98 19.91
CA LYS A 248 8.76 2.84 21.11
C LYS A 248 10.18 3.12 21.58
N ASP A 249 11.10 3.28 20.62
CA ASP A 249 12.54 3.48 20.81
C ASP A 249 12.92 4.88 20.30
N PRO A 250 12.82 5.91 21.16
CA PRO A 250 13.10 7.29 20.77
C PRO A 250 14.59 7.53 20.51
N GLU A 251 15.51 6.85 21.20
CA GLU A 251 16.95 7.03 20.97
C GLU A 251 17.37 6.56 19.58
N THR A 252 16.90 5.39 19.14
CA THR A 252 17.14 4.90 17.77
C THR A 252 16.46 5.80 16.74
N ALA A 253 15.25 6.29 17.03
CA ALA A 253 14.57 7.22 16.13
C ALA A 253 15.38 8.50 15.90
N VAL A 254 15.87 9.12 16.98
CA VAL A 254 16.71 10.32 16.91
C VAL A 254 17.99 10.07 16.10
N ARG A 255 18.65 8.92 16.25
CA ARG A 255 19.83 8.57 15.43
C ARG A 255 19.50 8.53 13.94
N TRP A 256 18.36 7.97 13.55
CA TRP A 256 17.91 7.97 12.16
C TRP A 256 17.57 9.37 11.65
N TYR A 257 16.83 10.16 12.44
CA TYR A 257 16.48 11.53 12.07
C TYR A 257 17.71 12.42 11.91
N ASN A 258 18.70 12.32 12.80
CA ASN A 258 19.97 13.04 12.67
C ASN A 258 20.66 12.75 11.32
N ARG A 259 20.76 11.47 10.95
CA ARG A 259 21.37 11.08 9.67
C ARG A 259 20.59 11.62 8.48
N ALA A 260 19.26 11.53 8.53
CA ALA A 260 18.39 12.02 7.47
C ALA A 260 18.53 13.54 7.27
N PHE A 261 18.47 14.31 8.36
CA PHE A 261 18.55 15.77 8.32
C PHE A 261 19.94 16.28 7.94
N GLU A 262 21.01 15.63 8.41
CA GLU A 262 22.37 15.97 7.97
C GLU A 262 22.53 15.71 6.46
N ALA A 263 22.07 14.56 5.96
CA ALA A 263 22.12 14.26 4.53
C ALA A 263 21.28 15.24 3.69
N ALA A 264 20.15 15.70 4.22
CA ALA A 264 19.26 16.66 3.56
C ALA A 264 19.74 18.12 3.63
N ARG A 265 20.83 18.41 4.36
CA ARG A 265 21.39 19.76 4.50
C ARG A 265 21.91 20.31 3.17
N VAL A 266 22.39 19.44 2.30
CA VAL A 266 22.81 19.80 0.93
C VAL A 266 21.57 19.83 0.03
N GLY A 267 21.17 21.03 -0.42
CA GLY A 267 19.89 21.25 -1.12
C GLY A 267 19.67 20.38 -2.37
N SER A 268 20.72 20.00 -3.08
CA SER A 268 20.63 19.10 -4.26
C SER A 268 20.26 17.66 -3.87
N ALA A 269 20.70 17.16 -2.71
CA ALA A 269 20.32 15.84 -2.21
C ALA A 269 18.85 15.80 -1.75
N ARG A 270 18.28 16.95 -1.36
CA ARG A 270 16.89 17.09 -0.90
C ARG A 270 15.87 17.03 -2.04
N ALA A 271 16.24 17.39 -3.27
CA ALA A 271 15.29 17.63 -4.37
C ALA A 271 14.38 16.42 -4.72
N GLY A 272 14.80 15.19 -4.39
CA GLY A 272 14.02 13.96 -4.57
C GLY A 272 13.44 13.34 -3.30
N SER A 273 13.57 14.01 -2.16
CA SER A 273 13.10 13.53 -0.85
C SER A 273 11.74 14.11 -0.48
N MET A 274 11.02 13.41 0.39
CA MET A 274 9.87 13.95 1.14
C MET A 274 10.15 15.30 1.81
N LEU A 275 11.40 15.61 2.18
CA LEU A 275 11.74 16.92 2.75
C LEU A 275 11.76 18.07 1.73
N ALA A 276 11.67 17.79 0.42
CA ALA A 276 11.53 18.86 -0.58
C ALA A 276 10.17 19.56 -0.50
N ARG A 277 9.10 18.79 -0.25
CA ARG A 277 7.72 19.29 -0.24
C ARG A 277 7.39 19.87 1.14
N GLN A 278 6.79 21.06 1.17
CA GLN A 278 6.53 21.78 2.42
C GLN A 278 5.64 20.98 3.38
N ASP A 279 4.47 20.52 2.91
CA ASP A 279 3.52 19.70 3.66
C ASP A 279 4.18 18.49 4.34
N SER A 280 4.99 17.78 3.56
CA SER A 280 5.67 16.58 4.01
C SER A 280 6.83 16.91 4.94
N ARG A 281 7.56 17.99 4.68
CA ARG A 281 8.66 18.47 5.54
C ARG A 281 8.15 18.87 6.92
N GLU A 282 7.07 19.63 6.99
CA GLU A 282 6.42 20.03 8.24
C GLU A 282 6.01 18.80 9.06
N TRP A 283 5.39 17.82 8.41
CA TRP A 283 5.00 16.57 9.08
C TRP A 283 6.20 15.81 9.64
N TRP A 284 7.30 15.73 8.88
CA TRP A 284 8.52 15.06 9.31
C TRP A 284 9.21 15.79 10.46
N LEU A 285 9.30 17.12 10.41
CA LEU A 285 9.85 17.95 11.49
C LEU A 285 9.02 17.83 12.77
N LYS A 286 7.69 17.81 12.65
CA LYS A 286 6.80 17.60 13.81
C LYS A 286 7.01 16.21 14.40
N THR A 287 7.00 15.18 13.56
CA THR A 287 7.14 13.78 14.01
C THR A 287 8.51 13.54 14.66
N SER A 288 9.58 14.08 14.09
CA SER A 288 10.90 14.01 14.71
C SER A 288 10.93 14.79 16.02
N SER A 289 10.35 15.99 16.10
CA SER A 289 10.29 16.78 17.35
C SER A 289 9.68 15.98 18.51
N GLU A 290 8.61 15.21 18.26
CA GLU A 290 8.04 14.31 19.26
C GLU A 290 9.03 13.23 19.73
N ALA A 291 9.82 12.67 18.81
CA ALA A 291 10.84 11.66 19.14
C ALA A 291 12.02 12.26 19.94
N TYR A 292 12.49 13.46 19.60
CA TYR A 292 13.53 14.17 20.35
C TYR A 292 13.05 14.49 21.78
N ALA A 293 11.83 15.01 21.92
CA ALA A 293 11.24 15.30 23.22
C ALA A 293 11.12 14.02 24.07
N ALA A 294 10.67 12.90 23.47
CA ALA A 294 10.60 11.60 24.14
C ALA A 294 11.98 11.05 24.56
N ALA A 295 13.05 11.42 23.85
CA ALA A 295 14.44 11.10 24.23
C ALA A 295 15.05 12.10 25.23
N GLY A 296 14.33 13.14 25.66
CA GLY A 296 14.86 14.20 26.52
C GLY A 296 15.87 15.12 25.84
N LEU A 297 15.80 15.24 24.51
CA LEU A 297 16.74 16.01 23.69
C LEU A 297 16.06 17.22 23.04
N ALA A 298 16.80 18.31 22.87
CA ALA A 298 16.38 19.42 22.00
C ALA A 298 16.51 19.01 20.53
N HIS A 299 15.61 19.49 19.66
CA HIS A 299 15.63 19.17 18.23
C HIS A 299 16.54 20.16 17.46
N PRO A 300 17.77 19.77 17.08
CA PRO A 300 18.76 20.73 16.56
C PRO A 300 18.48 21.16 15.12
N TRP A 301 17.62 20.44 14.39
CA TRP A 301 17.36 20.66 12.96
C TRP A 301 16.13 21.51 12.67
N ALA A 302 15.33 21.87 13.68
CA ALA A 302 14.01 22.48 13.44
C ALA A 302 14.13 23.83 12.71
N SER A 303 15.19 24.59 13.01
CA SER A 303 15.50 25.87 12.39
C SER A 303 16.30 25.75 11.08
N CYS A 304 16.82 24.57 10.73
CA CYS A 304 17.65 24.36 9.54
C CYS A 304 16.82 24.17 8.26
N PHE A 305 15.51 23.99 8.40
CA PHE A 305 14.59 23.70 7.31
C PHE A 305 13.42 24.68 7.32
N PRO A 306 13.67 25.99 7.09
CA PRO A 306 12.63 27.01 7.16
C PRO A 306 11.50 26.72 6.16
N GLU A 307 10.31 27.21 6.50
CA GLU A 307 9.21 27.35 5.53
C GLU A 307 9.76 28.15 4.35
N THR A 308 9.75 27.55 3.17
CA THR A 308 10.00 28.29 1.95
C THR A 308 8.79 29.20 1.80
N SER A 309 8.96 30.50 1.98
CA SER A 309 7.96 31.47 1.52
C SER A 309 7.71 31.19 0.05
N GLU A 310 6.44 31.08 -0.34
CA GLU A 310 5.99 30.90 -1.71
C GLU A 310 6.73 31.86 -2.66
N GLU A 311 7.49 31.30 -3.60
CA GLU A 311 7.80 31.91 -4.91
C GLU A 311 6.92 31.22 -5.96
#